data_AF-A0A651GZ19-F1
#
_entry.id   AF-A0A651GZ19-F1
#
_cell.length_a   1.000
_cell.length_b   1.000
_cell.length_c   1.000
_cell.angle_alpha   90.00
_cell.angle_beta   90.00
_cell.angle_gamma   90.00
#
_symmetry.space_group_name_H-M   'P 1'
#
loop_
_entity.id
_entity.type
_entity.pdbx_description
1 polymer ?
#
loop_
_entity_poly.entity_id
_entity_poly.type
_entity_poly.pdbx_seq_one_letter_code
_entity_poly.pdbx_strand_id
1 'polypeptide(L)'
;MHFRQLTILLIFLFFSISCTSSRWVVVDQNATDERIDPVILEERNIIQITEEPTVENPLVIYGIFTVAEQQFVQRIQVERTIQQYRPRWGYLALGLAGATFAVLAANTSTVLPSVSSGARLPLNVTAASLALLSFSNLQPTGTPIFTGETELMRRSGTEIVSDTLRNRFKDVELDVQAEIFLGDSLIFSLDEIGLSGGALSVNLAQVADFIQGDIRDNTSVSVTLHYNDDSLNHTFNIADFLSPYVLITSPVAVLRNAPVQNDLNVITEIGEGSSLQLINRDPQGWYRVRFGGSEVFLNANAGEVEWLAEGTGDTPDVFEFRDVPFGEIDVENSVPILKPRNSSDRAIILTNGFAEQSEVRPYLDRDHELFIFYMRHALQMAESQIHHIRVDSTIDWKAELENVSEINGEGSLFVYLSGFGTLAQPGTIYLNFAEEKEGDGLLAEFVFPEFERINPAALFLMADLQFGFGNGETASSASRSGYNSVLQEFSGRLQRIIPNSFILFSHRPGQRSSVYAAAGFENQRHHIFNYYWAEAIKRRNTRVHELVRHLENNVDFTSRRLHDRPQEIQAFGNFSLNITQ
;
A
#
# COMPACT_ATOMS: atom_id res chain seq x y z
N MET A 1 -8.95 -108.06 46.70
CA MET A 1 -9.86 -106.90 46.86
C MET A 1 -9.41 -105.63 46.10
N HIS A 2 -8.22 -105.59 45.46
CA HIS A 2 -7.63 -104.36 44.90
C HIS A 2 -8.05 -103.96 43.47
N PHE A 3 -8.52 -104.88 42.62
CA PHE A 3 -8.81 -104.55 41.21
C PHE A 3 -10.04 -103.64 41.04
N ARG A 4 -11.08 -103.84 41.85
CA ARG A 4 -12.34 -103.06 41.80
C ARG A 4 -12.16 -101.59 42.18
N GLN A 5 -11.27 -101.29 43.14
CA GLN A 5 -11.00 -99.92 43.56
C GLN A 5 -10.16 -99.17 42.51
N LEU A 6 -9.25 -99.86 41.81
CA LEU A 6 -8.47 -99.28 40.73
C LEU A 6 -9.35 -98.88 39.54
N THR A 7 -10.31 -99.73 39.13
CA THR A 7 -11.21 -99.42 38.01
C THR A 7 -12.11 -98.22 38.30
N ILE A 8 -12.63 -98.08 39.53
CA ILE A 8 -13.45 -96.94 39.93
C ILE A 8 -12.63 -95.64 39.92
N LEU A 9 -11.38 -95.68 40.40
CA LEU A 9 -10.48 -94.52 40.37
C LEU A 9 -10.15 -94.10 38.93
N LEU A 10 -9.92 -95.07 38.03
CA LEU A 10 -9.59 -94.81 36.62
C LEU A 10 -10.77 -94.22 35.85
N ILE A 11 -12.00 -94.65 36.14
CA ILE A 11 -13.23 -94.06 35.61
C ILE A 11 -13.36 -92.60 36.11
N PHE A 12 -13.08 -92.35 37.40
CA PHE A 12 -13.13 -90.99 37.96
C PHE A 12 -12.09 -90.04 37.33
N LEU A 13 -10.89 -90.56 37.03
CA LEU A 13 -9.84 -89.81 36.32
C LEU A 13 -10.21 -89.52 34.86
N PHE A 14 -10.86 -90.45 34.16
CA PHE A 14 -11.27 -90.24 32.76
C PHE A 14 -12.36 -89.16 32.61
N PHE A 15 -13.25 -89.02 33.60
CA PHE A 15 -14.27 -87.96 33.62
C PHE A 15 -13.76 -86.59 34.09
N SER A 16 -12.47 -86.49 34.46
CA SER A 16 -11.85 -85.24 34.90
C SER A 16 -11.22 -84.42 33.76
N ILE A 17 -11.30 -84.89 32.51
CA ILE A 17 -10.73 -84.20 31.34
C ILE A 17 -11.66 -83.04 30.94
N SER A 18 -11.20 -81.80 31.12
CA SER A 18 -11.90 -80.58 30.68
C SER A 18 -12.13 -80.59 29.17
N CYS A 19 -13.35 -80.25 28.72
CA CYS A 19 -13.68 -80.13 27.30
C CYS A 19 -13.45 -78.69 26.80
N THR A 20 -12.81 -78.53 25.64
CA THR A 20 -12.67 -77.25 24.93
C THR A 20 -13.71 -77.11 23.83
N SER A 21 -14.34 -75.94 23.70
CA SER A 21 -15.22 -75.61 22.57
C SER A 21 -14.84 -74.26 21.95
N SER A 22 -15.00 -74.12 20.63
CA SER A 22 -14.81 -72.86 19.91
C SER A 22 -16.14 -72.15 19.66
N ARG A 23 -16.17 -70.81 19.75
CA ARG A 23 -17.33 -69.97 19.42
C ARG A 23 -16.88 -68.65 18.76
N TRP A 24 -17.73 -68.08 17.92
CA TRP A 24 -17.54 -66.73 17.36
C TRP A 24 -18.18 -65.69 18.28
N VAL A 25 -17.47 -64.59 18.54
CA VAL A 25 -17.94 -63.48 19.40
C VAL A 25 -17.80 -62.17 18.62
N VAL A 26 -18.78 -61.28 18.75
CA VAL A 26 -18.75 -59.95 18.12
C VAL A 26 -17.69 -59.09 18.80
N VAL A 27 -16.77 -58.53 18.02
CA VAL A 27 -15.70 -57.64 18.49
C VAL A 27 -16.01 -56.19 18.14
N ASP A 28 -16.52 -55.95 16.93
CA ASP A 28 -16.95 -54.62 16.47
C ASP A 28 -18.26 -54.75 15.68
N GLN A 29 -19.20 -53.84 15.95
CA GLN A 29 -20.47 -53.76 15.24
C GLN A 29 -20.42 -52.83 14.03
N ASN A 30 -19.43 -51.93 13.96
CA ASN A 30 -19.33 -50.86 12.96
C ASN A 30 -18.03 -50.95 12.14
N ALA A 31 -17.49 -52.16 11.95
CA ALA A 31 -16.24 -52.32 11.20
C ALA A 31 -16.46 -52.04 9.70
N THR A 32 -15.59 -51.22 9.12
CA THR A 32 -15.62 -50.90 7.69
C THR A 32 -15.09 -52.06 6.85
N ASP A 33 -15.85 -52.43 5.81
CA ASP A 33 -15.45 -53.48 4.87
C ASP A 33 -14.48 -52.92 3.81
N GLU A 34 -13.19 -52.93 4.11
CA GLU A 34 -12.12 -52.45 3.21
C GLU A 34 -12.02 -53.21 1.87
N ARG A 35 -12.76 -54.31 1.69
CA ARG A 35 -12.78 -55.10 0.45
C ARG A 35 -13.75 -54.55 -0.59
N ILE A 36 -14.63 -53.63 -0.21
CA ILE A 36 -15.62 -53.01 -1.08
C ILE A 36 -15.20 -51.56 -1.28
N ASP A 37 -14.99 -51.18 -2.54
CA ASP A 37 -14.72 -49.78 -2.87
C ASP A 37 -15.89 -48.90 -2.42
N PRO A 38 -15.62 -47.71 -1.83
CA PRO A 38 -16.68 -46.82 -1.37
C PRO A 38 -17.54 -46.34 -2.53
N VAL A 39 -18.83 -46.14 -2.26
CA VAL A 39 -19.74 -45.52 -3.23
C VAL A 39 -19.60 -44.01 -3.12
N ILE A 40 -19.19 -43.35 -4.21
CA ILE A 40 -19.16 -41.89 -4.28
C ILE A 40 -20.61 -41.41 -4.40
N LEU A 41 -21.08 -40.65 -3.40
CA LEU A 41 -22.42 -40.09 -3.36
C LEU A 41 -22.49 -38.76 -4.09
N GLU A 42 -21.52 -37.91 -3.82
CA GLU A 42 -21.40 -36.57 -4.39
C GLU A 42 -19.92 -36.26 -4.60
N GLU A 43 -19.61 -35.65 -5.74
CA GLU A 43 -18.29 -35.14 -6.05
C GLU A 43 -18.48 -33.71 -6.56
N ARG A 44 -17.90 -32.74 -5.86
CA ARG A 44 -17.98 -31.32 -6.25
C ARG A 44 -16.62 -30.65 -6.16
N ASN A 45 -16.38 -29.74 -7.09
CA ASN A 45 -15.20 -28.91 -7.10
C ASN A 45 -15.48 -27.62 -6.31
N ILE A 46 -14.55 -27.26 -5.43
CA ILE A 46 -14.57 -25.99 -4.70
C ILE A 46 -13.31 -25.20 -5.04
N ILE A 47 -13.44 -23.89 -5.08
CA ILE A 47 -12.33 -22.95 -5.29
C ILE A 47 -12.01 -22.30 -3.95
N GLN A 48 -10.73 -22.29 -3.56
CA GLN A 48 -10.27 -21.65 -2.33
C GLN A 48 -8.95 -20.91 -2.55
N ILE A 49 -8.79 -19.76 -1.90
CA ILE A 49 -7.52 -19.03 -1.87
C ILE A 49 -6.42 -19.93 -1.31
N THR A 50 -5.37 -20.12 -2.10
CA THR A 50 -4.15 -20.83 -1.70
C THR A 50 -3.03 -19.86 -1.36
N GLU A 51 -2.97 -18.71 -2.03
CA GLU A 51 -2.02 -17.63 -1.77
C GLU A 51 -2.75 -16.29 -1.80
N GLU A 52 -2.62 -15.53 -0.72
CA GLU A 52 -3.11 -14.15 -0.62
C GLU A 52 -2.17 -13.20 -1.34
N PRO A 53 -2.68 -12.10 -1.91
CA PRO A 53 -1.86 -11.17 -2.66
C PRO A 53 -0.98 -10.36 -1.69
N THR A 54 0.20 -9.98 -2.14
CA THR A 54 1.15 -9.16 -1.38
C THR A 54 1.65 -8.00 -2.24
N VAL A 55 2.25 -6.98 -1.63
CA VAL A 55 2.81 -5.83 -2.38
C VAL A 55 3.90 -6.26 -3.37
N GLU A 56 4.69 -7.27 -3.02
CA GLU A 56 5.73 -7.86 -3.89
C GLU A 56 5.14 -8.81 -4.95
N ASN A 57 4.03 -9.47 -4.64
CA ASN A 57 3.33 -10.38 -5.54
C ASN A 57 1.82 -10.09 -5.52
N PRO A 58 1.32 -9.16 -6.35
CA PRO A 58 -0.08 -8.73 -6.33
C PRO A 58 -1.02 -9.73 -7.02
N LEU A 59 -0.66 -11.02 -7.02
CA LEU A 59 -1.44 -12.11 -7.59
C LEU A 59 -2.20 -12.84 -6.49
N VAL A 60 -3.52 -12.98 -6.63
CA VAL A 60 -4.30 -13.91 -5.82
C VAL A 60 -4.31 -15.27 -6.51
N ILE A 61 -3.90 -16.31 -5.80
CA ILE A 61 -3.90 -17.67 -6.35
C ILE A 61 -5.00 -18.50 -5.70
N TYR A 62 -5.91 -18.99 -6.52
CA TYR A 62 -6.98 -19.90 -6.12
C TYR A 62 -6.63 -21.33 -6.52
N GLY A 63 -6.71 -22.25 -5.56
CA GLY A 63 -6.57 -23.67 -5.79
C GLY A 63 -7.93 -24.33 -5.97
N ILE A 64 -7.99 -25.32 -6.86
CA ILE A 64 -9.18 -26.14 -7.04
C ILE A 64 -9.04 -27.43 -6.21
N PHE A 65 -10.04 -27.67 -5.38
CA PHE A 65 -10.14 -28.86 -4.54
C PHE A 65 -11.37 -29.67 -4.96
N THR A 66 -11.22 -30.98 -4.97
CA THR A 66 -12.34 -31.89 -5.20
C THR A 66 -12.74 -32.48 -3.85
N VAL A 67 -13.99 -32.22 -3.47
CA VAL A 67 -14.60 -32.80 -2.27
C VAL A 67 -15.46 -33.97 -2.72
N ALA A 68 -15.09 -35.17 -2.27
CA ALA A 68 -15.84 -36.39 -2.54
C ALA A 68 -16.48 -36.90 -1.25
N GLU A 69 -17.80 -37.06 -1.26
CA GLU A 69 -18.52 -37.76 -0.20
C GLU A 69 -18.58 -39.25 -0.53
N GLN A 70 -17.91 -40.05 0.31
CA GLN A 70 -17.73 -41.48 0.12
C GLN A 70 -18.53 -42.25 1.17
N GLN A 71 -19.36 -43.19 0.70
CA GLN A 71 -20.14 -44.08 1.55
C GLN A 71 -19.45 -45.44 1.69
N PHE A 72 -19.06 -45.78 2.91
CA PHE A 72 -18.47 -47.06 3.28
C PHE A 72 -19.55 -48.01 3.84
N VAL A 73 -19.43 -49.29 3.50
CA VAL A 73 -20.32 -50.33 4.04
C VAL A 73 -19.75 -50.86 5.35
N GLN A 74 -20.53 -50.77 6.43
CA GLN A 74 -20.15 -51.32 7.73
C GLN A 74 -20.73 -52.73 7.92
N ARG A 75 -19.93 -53.63 8.49
CA ARG A 75 -20.30 -55.02 8.80
C ARG A 75 -19.92 -55.38 10.24
N ILE A 76 -20.60 -56.38 10.79
CA ILE A 76 -20.27 -56.90 12.12
C ILE A 76 -19.01 -57.75 12.01
N GLN A 77 -17.94 -57.35 12.71
CA GLN A 77 -16.72 -58.14 12.85
C GLN A 77 -16.85 -59.11 14.02
N VAL A 78 -16.63 -60.39 13.73
CA VAL A 78 -16.57 -61.44 14.74
C VAL A 78 -15.17 -62.01 14.83
N GLU A 79 -14.76 -62.41 16.02
CA GLU A 79 -13.52 -63.11 16.28
C GLU A 79 -13.78 -64.46 16.94
N ARG A 80 -13.03 -65.48 16.53
CA ARG A 80 -13.12 -66.81 17.09
C ARG A 80 -12.44 -66.86 18.45
N THR A 81 -13.14 -67.45 19.41
CA THR A 81 -12.63 -67.66 20.77
C THR A 81 -12.71 -69.14 21.15
N ILE A 82 -11.73 -69.60 21.93
CA ILE A 82 -11.70 -70.94 22.51
C ILE A 82 -11.99 -70.81 24.01
N GLN A 83 -12.96 -71.60 24.48
CA GLN A 83 -13.37 -71.63 25.88
C GLN A 83 -13.22 -73.05 26.45
N GLN A 84 -12.56 -73.15 27.60
CA GLN A 84 -12.50 -74.37 28.40
C GLN A 84 -13.71 -74.48 29.31
N TYR A 85 -14.20 -75.70 29.51
CA TYR A 85 -15.33 -76.01 30.39
C TYR A 85 -14.97 -77.10 31.40
N ARG A 86 -15.45 -76.95 32.64
CA ARG A 86 -15.32 -77.96 33.70
C ARG A 86 -16.68 -78.46 34.20
N PRO A 87 -16.78 -79.70 34.71
CA PRO A 87 -17.98 -80.18 35.38
C PRO A 87 -18.31 -79.37 36.62
N ARG A 88 -19.60 -79.10 36.86
CA ARG A 88 -20.04 -78.58 38.16
C ARG A 88 -20.16 -79.74 39.15
N TRP A 89 -19.06 -80.03 39.87
CA TRP A 89 -18.95 -81.19 40.76
C TRP A 89 -20.13 -81.39 41.73
N GLY A 90 -20.74 -80.32 42.25
CA GLY A 90 -21.93 -80.42 43.11
C GLY A 90 -23.17 -80.96 42.38
N TYR A 91 -23.44 -80.50 41.15
CA TYR A 91 -24.53 -81.02 40.33
C TYR A 91 -24.25 -82.44 39.83
N LEU A 92 -22.98 -82.71 39.49
CA LEU A 92 -22.55 -84.05 39.12
C LEU A 92 -22.79 -85.05 40.27
N ALA A 93 -22.34 -84.70 41.48
CA ALA A 93 -22.50 -85.53 42.66
C ALA A 93 -23.98 -85.74 43.03
N LEU A 94 -24.79 -84.68 43.02
CA LEU A 94 -26.23 -84.78 43.29
C LEU A 94 -26.98 -85.61 42.24
N GLY A 95 -26.65 -85.42 40.95
CA GLY A 95 -27.24 -86.19 39.87
C GLY A 95 -26.89 -87.68 39.94
N LEU A 96 -25.62 -88.01 40.21
CA LEU A 96 -25.18 -89.40 40.41
C LEU A 96 -25.75 -90.01 41.70
N ALA A 97 -25.88 -89.25 42.78
CA ALA A 97 -26.52 -89.71 44.01
C ALA A 97 -28.01 -90.01 43.79
N GLY A 98 -28.73 -89.12 43.12
CA GLY A 98 -30.13 -89.32 42.73
C GLY A 98 -30.30 -90.50 41.77
N ALA A 99 -29.40 -90.67 40.80
CA ALA A 99 -29.39 -91.83 39.91
C ALA A 99 -29.16 -93.13 40.67
N THR A 100 -28.18 -93.15 41.57
CA THR A 100 -27.87 -94.32 42.42
C THR A 100 -29.05 -94.66 43.33
N PHE A 101 -29.67 -93.66 43.95
CA PHE A 101 -30.87 -93.83 44.76
C PHE A 101 -32.02 -94.43 43.95
N ALA A 102 -32.26 -93.93 42.73
CA ALA A 102 -33.29 -94.46 41.83
C ALA A 102 -33.00 -95.92 41.41
N VAL A 103 -31.75 -96.27 41.12
CA VAL A 103 -31.34 -97.67 40.83
C VAL A 103 -31.55 -98.58 42.03
N LEU A 104 -31.15 -98.14 43.23
CA LEU A 104 -31.33 -98.91 44.46
C LEU A 104 -32.82 -99.09 44.76
N ALA A 105 -33.62 -98.03 44.69
CA ALA A 105 -35.06 -98.10 44.85
C ALA A 105 -35.72 -99.04 43.83
N ALA A 106 -35.24 -99.09 42.58
CA ALA A 106 -35.80 -99.95 41.54
C ALA A 106 -35.48 -101.44 41.73
N ASN A 107 -34.27 -101.77 42.21
CA ASN A 107 -33.72 -103.12 42.10
C ASN A 107 -33.42 -103.80 43.45
N THR A 108 -33.56 -103.08 44.57
CA THR A 108 -33.26 -103.61 45.91
C THR A 108 -34.37 -103.29 46.91
N SER A 109 -34.55 -104.13 47.94
CA SER A 109 -35.54 -103.92 49.01
C SER A 109 -35.04 -103.00 50.14
N THR A 110 -33.83 -102.44 50.01
CA THR A 110 -33.20 -101.62 51.05
C THR A 110 -33.82 -100.23 51.20
N VAL A 111 -34.43 -99.69 50.14
CA VAL A 111 -35.03 -98.35 50.15
C VAL A 111 -36.56 -98.42 50.15
N LEU A 112 -37.14 -99.34 49.37
CA LEU A 112 -38.59 -99.56 49.30
C LEU A 112 -38.87 -101.05 49.57
N PRO A 113 -39.69 -101.38 50.59
CA PRO A 113 -39.85 -102.76 51.06
C PRO A 113 -40.54 -103.69 50.04
N SER A 114 -41.23 -103.15 49.03
CA SER A 114 -41.67 -103.91 47.85
C SER A 114 -42.00 -102.98 46.69
N VAL A 115 -41.24 -103.07 45.59
CA VAL A 115 -41.52 -102.31 44.35
C VAL A 115 -42.16 -103.24 43.32
N SER A 116 -43.36 -102.88 42.86
CA SER A 116 -44.09 -103.63 41.83
C SER A 116 -43.31 -103.63 40.51
N SER A 117 -43.47 -104.68 39.71
CA SER A 117 -42.75 -104.84 38.44
C SER A 117 -42.96 -103.67 37.47
N GLY A 118 -44.12 -103.00 37.52
CA GLY A 118 -44.42 -101.81 36.72
C GLY A 118 -43.67 -100.53 37.15
N ALA A 119 -43.27 -100.42 38.42
CA ALA A 119 -42.58 -99.24 38.94
C ALA A 119 -41.05 -99.28 38.75
N ARG A 120 -40.47 -100.43 38.40
CA ARG A 120 -39.01 -100.59 38.21
C ARG A 120 -38.47 -99.88 36.97
N LEU A 121 -39.20 -99.96 35.85
CA LEU A 121 -38.81 -99.35 34.58
C LEU A 121 -38.67 -97.81 34.68
N PRO A 122 -39.66 -97.04 35.16
CA PRO A 122 -39.54 -95.59 35.26
C PRO A 122 -38.42 -95.15 36.21
N LEU A 123 -38.15 -95.91 37.28
CA LEU A 123 -37.05 -95.61 38.20
C LEU A 123 -35.67 -95.80 37.53
N ASN A 124 -35.48 -96.88 36.74
CA ASN A 124 -34.24 -97.07 35.98
C ASN A 124 -34.06 -96.03 34.86
N VAL A 125 -35.14 -95.61 34.19
CA VAL A 125 -35.10 -94.51 33.21
C VAL A 125 -34.73 -93.20 33.90
N THR A 126 -35.34 -92.91 35.05
CA THR A 126 -35.01 -91.73 35.86
C THR A 126 -33.54 -91.73 36.27
N ALA A 127 -33.00 -92.89 36.64
CA ALA A 127 -31.58 -93.02 36.95
C ALA A 127 -30.69 -92.68 35.75
N ALA A 128 -31.00 -93.19 34.57
CA ALA A 128 -30.25 -92.89 33.35
C ALA A 128 -30.34 -91.40 32.98
N SER A 129 -31.52 -90.79 33.08
CA SER A 129 -31.72 -89.36 32.82
C SER A 129 -30.96 -88.48 33.81
N LEU A 130 -31.01 -88.80 35.11
CA LEU A 130 -30.27 -88.07 36.14
C LEU A 130 -28.76 -88.18 35.93
N ALA A 131 -28.26 -89.35 35.55
CA ALA A 131 -26.86 -89.52 35.21
C ALA A 131 -26.47 -88.66 33.99
N LEU A 132 -27.23 -88.70 32.89
CA LEU A 132 -26.91 -87.91 31.68
C LEU A 132 -26.96 -86.40 31.91
N LEU A 133 -28.00 -85.89 32.58
CA LEU A 133 -28.14 -84.47 32.90
C LEU A 133 -27.01 -83.97 33.82
N SER A 134 -26.47 -84.85 34.66
CA SER A 134 -25.36 -84.51 35.54
C SER A 134 -24.06 -84.23 34.77
N PHE A 135 -23.88 -84.85 33.60
CA PHE A 135 -22.71 -84.65 32.74
C PHE A 135 -22.86 -83.49 31.73
N SER A 136 -24.08 -83.05 31.41
CA SER A 136 -24.29 -81.96 30.44
C SER A 136 -24.17 -80.56 31.05
N ASN A 137 -24.24 -80.42 32.37
CA ASN A 137 -24.18 -79.12 33.06
C ASN A 137 -22.73 -78.70 33.36
N LEU A 138 -22.07 -78.13 32.34
CA LEU A 138 -20.68 -77.66 32.42
C LEU A 138 -20.61 -76.15 32.69
N GLN A 139 -19.56 -75.70 33.40
CA GLN A 139 -19.28 -74.28 33.66
C GLN A 139 -18.04 -73.84 32.88
N PRO A 140 -18.07 -72.68 32.19
CA PRO A 140 -16.88 -72.13 31.55
C PRO A 140 -15.82 -71.79 32.61
N THR A 141 -14.56 -72.06 32.30
CA THR A 141 -13.39 -71.76 33.14
C THR A 141 -12.47 -70.76 32.46
N GLY A 142 -12.12 -69.70 33.19
CA GLY A 142 -11.22 -68.66 32.70
C GLY A 142 -11.87 -67.74 31.67
N THR A 143 -11.09 -66.75 31.22
CA THR A 143 -11.48 -65.85 30.12
C THR A 143 -11.36 -66.58 28.78
N PRO A 144 -12.22 -66.26 27.79
CA PRO A 144 -12.07 -66.78 26.43
C PRO A 144 -10.69 -66.43 25.86
N ILE A 145 -10.07 -67.37 25.16
CA ILE A 145 -8.80 -67.15 24.45
C ILE A 145 -9.14 -66.76 23.02
N PHE A 146 -8.76 -65.55 22.62
CA PHE A 146 -8.92 -65.03 21.27
C PHE A 146 -7.89 -65.66 20.33
N THR A 147 -8.32 -66.12 19.16
CA THR A 147 -7.44 -66.84 18.22
C THR A 147 -6.81 -65.92 17.17
N GLY A 148 -7.23 -64.65 17.07
CA GLY A 148 -6.84 -63.75 15.99
C GLY A 148 -7.53 -64.04 14.64
N GLU A 149 -8.39 -65.07 14.57
CA GLU A 149 -9.19 -65.35 13.38
C GLU A 149 -10.41 -64.43 13.40
N THR A 150 -10.44 -63.44 12.51
CA THR A 150 -11.55 -62.50 12.37
C THR A 150 -12.31 -62.69 11.06
N GLU A 151 -13.63 -62.54 11.09
CA GLU A 151 -14.49 -62.60 9.91
C GLU A 151 -15.51 -61.45 9.93
N LEU A 152 -15.77 -60.85 8.76
CA LEU A 152 -16.81 -59.84 8.58
C LEU A 152 -18.12 -60.53 8.20
N MET A 153 -19.14 -60.34 9.01
CA MET A 153 -20.44 -61.00 8.86
C MET A 153 -21.43 -60.07 8.11
N ARG A 154 -22.71 -60.12 8.50
CA ARG A 154 -23.77 -59.31 7.88
C ARG A 154 -23.49 -57.81 7.99
N ARG A 155 -24.03 -57.05 7.03
CA ARG A 155 -24.06 -55.59 7.03
C ARG A 155 -24.77 -55.07 8.28
N SER A 156 -24.13 -54.15 8.98
CA SER A 156 -24.67 -53.46 10.17
C SER A 156 -25.14 -52.05 9.82
N GLY A 157 -24.50 -51.37 8.86
CA GLY A 157 -24.82 -49.99 8.51
C GLY A 157 -24.02 -49.44 7.34
N THR A 158 -23.93 -48.12 7.30
CA THR A 158 -23.05 -47.36 6.40
C THR A 158 -22.51 -46.13 7.11
N GLU A 159 -21.31 -45.73 6.73
CA GLU A 159 -20.65 -44.51 7.18
C GLU A 159 -20.39 -43.60 5.98
N ILE A 160 -20.62 -42.31 6.13
CA ILE A 160 -20.30 -41.32 5.10
C ILE A 160 -19.09 -40.53 5.60
N VAL A 161 -18.04 -40.50 4.79
CA VAL A 161 -16.82 -39.76 5.04
C VAL A 161 -16.63 -38.77 3.91
N SER A 162 -16.34 -37.51 4.24
CA SER A 162 -15.97 -36.49 3.26
C SER A 162 -14.45 -36.41 3.22
N ASP A 163 -13.88 -36.59 2.03
CA ASP A 163 -12.46 -36.40 1.78
C ASP A 163 -12.26 -35.22 0.81
N THR A 164 -11.26 -34.38 1.09
CA THR A 164 -10.94 -33.19 0.31
C THR A 164 -9.54 -33.35 -0.27
N LEU A 165 -9.46 -33.63 -1.57
CA LEU A 165 -8.19 -33.82 -2.26
C LEU A 165 -7.89 -32.60 -3.11
N ARG A 166 -6.68 -32.03 -2.94
CA ARG A 166 -6.21 -30.96 -3.82
C ARG A 166 -6.01 -31.54 -5.22
N ASN A 167 -6.72 -31.00 -6.20
CA ASN A 167 -6.67 -31.54 -7.55
C ASN A 167 -5.34 -31.10 -8.20
N ARG A 168 -4.40 -32.04 -8.35
CA ARG A 168 -3.06 -31.79 -8.91
C ARG A 168 -2.98 -32.08 -10.42
N PHE A 169 -4.10 -32.41 -11.07
CA PHE A 169 -4.15 -32.88 -12.45
C PHE A 169 -4.91 -31.94 -13.39
N LYS A 170 -4.60 -32.06 -14.68
CA LYS A 170 -4.65 -31.04 -15.73
C LYS A 170 -5.99 -30.92 -16.49
N ASP A 171 -7.02 -31.64 -16.06
CA ASP A 171 -8.20 -31.93 -16.90
C ASP A 171 -9.53 -31.50 -16.25
N VAL A 172 -9.54 -30.40 -15.49
CA VAL A 172 -10.80 -29.78 -15.06
C VAL A 172 -11.11 -28.63 -16.01
N GLU A 173 -12.01 -28.86 -16.97
CA GLU A 173 -12.63 -27.79 -17.77
C GLU A 173 -13.64 -27.05 -16.88
N LEU A 174 -13.15 -26.12 -16.07
CA LEU A 174 -13.99 -25.15 -15.37
C LEU A 174 -13.92 -23.83 -16.13
N ASP A 175 -15.06 -23.37 -16.65
CA ASP A 175 -15.22 -22.01 -17.13
C ASP A 175 -15.35 -21.09 -15.92
N VAL A 176 -14.33 -20.26 -15.70
CA VAL A 176 -14.27 -19.35 -14.57
C VAL A 176 -14.07 -17.94 -15.07
N GLN A 177 -15.01 -17.09 -14.71
CA GLN A 177 -14.96 -15.66 -14.95
C GLN A 177 -14.59 -14.96 -13.65
N ALA A 178 -13.79 -13.90 -13.73
CA ALA A 178 -13.50 -13.05 -12.58
C ALA A 178 -13.89 -11.61 -12.87
N GLU A 179 -14.61 -11.02 -11.93
CA GLU A 179 -14.94 -9.61 -11.92
C GLU A 179 -14.24 -8.96 -10.72
N ILE A 180 -13.49 -7.89 -10.99
CA ILE A 180 -12.80 -7.12 -9.96
C ILE A 180 -13.55 -5.81 -9.77
N PHE A 181 -13.95 -5.54 -8.53
CA PHE A 181 -14.67 -4.34 -8.13
C PHE A 181 -13.85 -3.49 -7.16
N LEU A 182 -13.90 -2.19 -7.36
CA LEU A 182 -13.42 -1.19 -6.41
C LEU A 182 -14.64 -0.52 -5.77
N GLY A 183 -14.92 -0.86 -4.50
CA GLY A 183 -16.21 -0.55 -3.89
C GLY A 183 -17.36 -1.20 -4.69
N ASP A 184 -18.30 -0.38 -5.18
CA ASP A 184 -19.46 -0.86 -5.96
C ASP A 184 -19.24 -0.82 -7.49
N SER A 185 -18.05 -0.40 -7.95
CA SER A 185 -17.77 -0.18 -9.37
C SER A 185 -16.92 -1.31 -9.94
N LEU A 186 -17.41 -1.96 -11.00
CA LEU A 186 -16.66 -2.95 -11.78
C LEU A 186 -15.53 -2.25 -12.52
N ILE A 187 -14.28 -2.60 -12.21
CA ILE A 187 -13.10 -2.02 -12.85
C ILE A 187 -12.52 -2.95 -13.92
N PHE A 188 -12.66 -4.26 -13.76
CA PHE A 188 -12.09 -5.24 -14.68
C PHE A 188 -12.90 -6.54 -14.71
N SER A 189 -13.00 -7.17 -15.88
CA SER A 189 -13.61 -8.50 -16.08
C SER A 189 -12.67 -9.39 -16.87
N LEU A 190 -12.52 -10.63 -16.44
CA LEU A 190 -11.78 -11.70 -17.09
C LEU A 190 -12.77 -12.76 -17.52
N ASP A 191 -13.04 -12.84 -18.82
CA ASP A 191 -14.07 -13.74 -19.37
C ASP A 191 -13.62 -15.21 -19.43
N GLU A 192 -12.30 -15.48 -19.44
CA GLU A 192 -11.74 -16.84 -19.34
C GLU A 192 -10.42 -16.80 -18.55
N ILE A 193 -10.40 -17.38 -17.34
CA ILE A 193 -9.15 -17.55 -16.58
C ILE A 193 -8.58 -18.94 -16.84
N GLY A 194 -7.47 -18.99 -17.58
CA GLY A 194 -6.78 -20.24 -17.87
C GLY A 194 -6.23 -20.93 -16.61
N LEU A 195 -6.50 -22.24 -16.49
CA LEU A 195 -5.98 -23.08 -15.42
C LEU A 195 -4.51 -23.45 -15.67
N SER A 196 -3.60 -22.94 -14.84
CA SER A 196 -2.18 -23.31 -14.89
C SER A 196 -1.85 -24.21 -13.69
N GLY A 197 -1.68 -25.51 -13.94
CA GLY A 197 -1.29 -26.47 -12.90
C GLY A 197 -2.32 -26.72 -11.79
N GLY A 198 -3.62 -26.53 -12.09
CA GLY A 198 -4.71 -26.70 -11.10
C GLY A 198 -4.96 -25.48 -10.21
N ALA A 199 -4.43 -24.31 -10.60
CA ALA A 199 -4.67 -23.05 -9.93
C ALA A 199 -5.10 -21.95 -10.92
N LEU A 200 -5.89 -21.01 -10.42
CA LEU A 200 -6.31 -19.79 -11.10
C LEU A 200 -5.53 -18.62 -10.48
N SER A 201 -5.02 -17.72 -11.29
CA SER A 201 -4.31 -16.53 -10.83
C SER A 201 -5.02 -15.27 -11.30
N VAL A 202 -5.39 -14.39 -10.37
CA VAL A 202 -5.97 -13.08 -10.67
C VAL A 202 -4.95 -12.01 -10.30
N ASN A 203 -4.59 -11.17 -11.27
CA ASN A 203 -3.63 -10.09 -11.07
C ASN A 203 -4.32 -8.81 -10.59
N LEU A 204 -4.09 -8.43 -9.32
CA LEU A 204 -4.65 -7.23 -8.72
C LEU A 204 -3.80 -5.98 -8.93
N ALA A 205 -2.60 -6.09 -9.52
CA ALA A 205 -1.77 -4.91 -9.84
C ALA A 205 -2.50 -3.93 -10.77
N GLN A 206 -3.32 -4.46 -11.67
CA GLN A 206 -4.09 -3.69 -12.65
C GLN A 206 -5.09 -2.73 -11.99
N VAL A 207 -5.43 -2.96 -10.72
CA VAL A 207 -6.29 -2.05 -9.97
C VAL A 207 -5.64 -0.67 -9.87
N ALA A 208 -4.31 -0.58 -9.81
CA ALA A 208 -3.56 0.69 -9.76
C ALA A 208 -3.93 1.65 -10.91
N ASP A 209 -4.15 1.14 -12.12
CA ASP A 209 -4.49 1.96 -13.30
C ASP A 209 -5.85 2.67 -13.17
N PHE A 210 -6.74 2.15 -12.32
CA PHE A 210 -8.08 2.68 -12.07
C PHE A 210 -8.15 3.51 -10.78
N ILE A 211 -7.05 3.59 -10.04
CA ILE A 211 -6.92 4.40 -8.84
C ILE A 211 -6.46 5.81 -9.26
N GLN A 212 -7.39 6.75 -9.33
CA GLN A 212 -7.05 8.17 -9.45
C GLN A 212 -7.38 8.89 -8.14
N GLY A 213 -6.37 9.48 -7.49
CA GLY A 213 -6.51 10.37 -6.34
C GLY A 213 -6.40 9.70 -4.96
N ASP A 214 -7.01 10.34 -3.96
CA ASP A 214 -6.87 10.05 -2.53
C ASP A 214 -7.60 8.78 -2.08
N ILE A 215 -7.07 7.63 -2.47
CA ILE A 215 -7.46 6.35 -1.89
C ILE A 215 -6.86 6.19 -0.50
N ARG A 216 -7.70 5.71 0.42
CA ARG A 216 -7.33 5.40 1.80
C ARG A 216 -6.87 3.95 1.88
N ASP A 217 -5.99 3.66 2.83
CA ASP A 217 -5.45 2.32 3.06
C ASP A 217 -6.54 1.27 3.33
N ASN A 218 -7.70 1.68 3.82
CA ASN A 218 -8.85 0.81 4.09
C ASN A 218 -9.81 0.63 2.92
N THR A 219 -9.48 1.14 1.73
CA THR A 219 -10.29 0.90 0.54
C THR A 219 -10.18 -0.57 0.14
N SER A 220 -11.33 -1.20 0.01
CA SER A 220 -11.46 -2.63 -0.29
C SER A 220 -11.67 -2.88 -1.77
N VAL A 221 -10.98 -3.89 -2.29
CA VAL A 221 -11.18 -4.45 -3.63
C VAL A 221 -11.82 -5.82 -3.46
N SER A 222 -12.92 -6.06 -4.15
CA SER A 222 -13.58 -7.36 -4.16
C SER A 222 -13.39 -8.07 -5.49
N VAL A 223 -13.03 -9.35 -5.41
CA VAL A 223 -12.93 -10.25 -6.56
C VAL A 223 -14.09 -11.23 -6.47
N THR A 224 -14.95 -11.20 -7.48
CA THR A 224 -16.05 -12.16 -7.63
C THR A 224 -15.65 -13.16 -8.70
N LEU A 225 -15.50 -14.43 -8.31
CA LEU A 225 -15.34 -15.53 -9.24
C LEU A 225 -16.70 -16.14 -9.54
N HIS A 226 -17.06 -16.22 -10.82
CA HIS A 226 -18.24 -16.93 -11.30
C HIS A 226 -17.80 -18.25 -11.92
N TYR A 227 -18.32 -19.36 -11.43
CA TYR A 227 -18.04 -20.68 -11.97
C TYR A 227 -19.28 -21.57 -11.89
N ASN A 228 -19.62 -22.23 -13.00
CA ASN A 228 -20.88 -22.95 -13.15
C ASN A 228 -22.10 -22.04 -12.85
N ASP A 229 -22.83 -22.29 -11.75
CA ASP A 229 -23.98 -21.51 -11.25
C ASP A 229 -23.69 -20.84 -9.89
N ASP A 230 -22.46 -20.95 -9.37
CA ASP A 230 -22.05 -20.40 -8.08
C ASP A 230 -21.19 -19.14 -8.27
N SER A 231 -21.20 -18.28 -7.25
CA SER A 231 -20.31 -17.12 -7.17
C SER A 231 -19.58 -17.08 -5.82
N LEU A 232 -18.30 -16.76 -5.88
CA LEU A 232 -17.43 -16.66 -4.72
C LEU A 232 -16.87 -15.24 -4.66
N ASN A 233 -17.17 -14.52 -3.57
CA ASN A 233 -16.70 -13.16 -3.37
C ASN A 233 -15.60 -13.14 -2.30
N HIS A 234 -14.45 -12.58 -2.65
CA HIS A 234 -13.35 -12.32 -1.73
C HIS A 234 -13.00 -10.85 -1.72
N THR A 235 -12.70 -10.31 -0.55
CA THR A 235 -12.37 -8.90 -0.37
C THR A 235 -10.96 -8.77 0.19
N PHE A 236 -10.17 -7.91 -0.44
CA PHE A 236 -8.78 -7.59 -0.07
C PHE A 236 -8.68 -6.09 0.18
N ASN A 237 -7.83 -5.65 1.11
CA ASN A 237 -7.52 -4.23 1.21
C ASN A 237 -6.49 -3.86 0.16
N ILE A 238 -6.57 -2.65 -0.39
CA ILE A 238 -5.56 -2.15 -1.34
C ILE A 238 -4.15 -2.22 -0.74
N ALA A 239 -4.01 -1.90 0.55
CA ALA A 239 -2.73 -1.95 1.26
C ALA A 239 -2.13 -3.37 1.39
N ASP A 240 -2.90 -4.42 1.13
CA ASP A 240 -2.39 -5.80 1.16
C ASP A 240 -1.52 -6.08 -0.08
N PHE A 241 -1.79 -5.41 -1.22
CA PHE A 241 -1.15 -5.72 -2.50
C PHE A 241 -0.62 -4.50 -3.29
N LEU A 242 -0.85 -3.28 -2.82
CA LEU A 242 -0.26 -2.04 -3.33
C LEU A 242 0.32 -1.24 -2.16
N SER A 243 1.36 -0.44 -2.44
CA SER A 243 1.92 0.52 -1.50
C SER A 243 1.78 1.94 -2.02
N PRO A 244 1.54 2.93 -1.14
CA PRO A 244 1.43 4.31 -1.55
C PRO A 244 2.84 4.92 -1.72
N TYR A 245 3.02 5.65 -2.81
CA TYR A 245 4.21 6.41 -3.14
C TYR A 245 3.81 7.86 -3.43
N VAL A 246 4.72 8.79 -3.17
CA VAL A 246 4.58 10.18 -3.60
C VAL A 246 5.44 10.38 -4.84
N LEU A 247 4.79 10.60 -5.97
CA LEU A 247 5.43 11.03 -7.21
C LEU A 247 5.65 12.54 -7.15
N ILE A 248 6.90 12.97 -7.25
CA ILE A 248 7.26 14.39 -7.23
C ILE A 248 6.89 15.02 -8.57
N THR A 249 5.93 15.95 -8.54
CA THR A 249 5.46 16.72 -9.71
C THR A 249 6.06 18.11 -9.75
N SER A 250 6.61 18.59 -8.63
CA SER A 250 7.33 19.86 -8.58
C SER A 250 8.75 19.71 -9.16
N PRO A 251 9.27 20.71 -9.91
CA PRO A 251 10.62 20.65 -10.46
C PRO A 251 11.72 20.47 -9.41
N VAL A 252 11.50 21.02 -8.22
CA VAL A 252 12.38 20.91 -7.06
C VAL A 252 11.51 20.73 -5.83
N ALA A 253 11.68 19.59 -5.16
CA ALA A 253 11.07 19.28 -3.88
C ALA A 253 12.15 19.23 -2.79
N VAL A 254 11.82 19.74 -1.61
CA VAL A 254 12.76 19.81 -0.48
C VAL A 254 12.36 18.79 0.57
N LEU A 255 13.29 17.88 0.90
CA LEU A 255 13.13 16.91 1.98
C LEU A 255 13.65 17.48 3.29
N ARG A 256 12.86 17.34 4.36
CA ARG A 256 13.11 17.98 5.65
C ARG A 256 13.09 16.97 6.79
N ASN A 257 13.81 17.25 7.87
CA ASN A 257 13.80 16.39 9.06
C ASN A 257 12.60 16.67 10.01
N ALA A 258 11.85 17.75 9.78
CA ALA A 258 10.66 18.13 10.54
C ALA A 258 9.61 18.81 9.62
N PRO A 259 8.30 18.72 9.95
CA PRO A 259 7.20 19.30 9.15
C PRO A 259 7.07 20.82 9.39
N VAL A 260 8.17 21.56 9.20
CA VAL A 260 8.24 23.01 9.38
C VAL A 260 8.97 23.59 8.17
N GLN A 261 8.63 24.80 7.74
CA GLN A 261 9.41 25.49 6.71
C GLN A 261 10.55 26.26 7.37
N ASN A 262 11.76 25.71 7.36
CA ASN A 262 12.97 26.34 7.90
C ASN A 262 14.22 25.80 7.21
N ASP A 263 15.10 26.65 6.69
CA ASP A 263 16.29 26.19 5.96
C ASP A 263 17.24 25.32 6.78
N LEU A 264 17.24 25.47 8.11
CA LEU A 264 18.04 24.63 9.02
C LEU A 264 17.59 23.16 9.08
N ASN A 265 16.41 22.86 8.55
CA ASN A 265 15.82 21.53 8.62
C ASN A 265 15.85 20.77 7.29
N VAL A 266 16.42 21.37 6.25
CA VAL A 266 16.59 20.78 4.93
C VAL A 266 17.65 19.68 4.99
N ILE A 267 17.27 18.47 4.57
CA ILE A 267 18.16 17.33 4.46
C ILE A 267 18.78 17.31 3.07
N THR A 268 17.92 17.34 2.05
CA THR A 268 18.31 17.31 0.64
C THR A 268 17.18 17.80 -0.24
N GLU A 269 17.47 17.95 -1.53
CA GLU A 269 16.52 18.34 -2.55
C GLU A 269 16.44 17.28 -3.64
N ILE A 270 15.23 17.05 -4.15
CA ILE A 270 14.96 16.04 -5.17
C ILE A 270 14.21 16.65 -6.35
N GLY A 271 14.42 16.09 -7.53
CA GLY A 271 13.82 16.54 -8.78
C GLY A 271 12.46 15.89 -9.08
N GLU A 272 11.75 16.52 -10.02
CA GLU A 272 10.54 15.97 -10.65
C GLU A 272 10.76 14.55 -11.18
N GLY A 273 9.72 13.72 -11.07
CA GLY A 273 9.76 12.31 -11.43
C GLY A 273 10.35 11.41 -10.35
N SER A 274 10.88 11.96 -9.25
CA SER A 274 11.29 11.14 -8.11
C SER A 274 10.07 10.48 -7.46
N SER A 275 10.20 9.25 -6.99
CA SER A 275 9.13 8.54 -6.28
C SER A 275 9.60 8.08 -4.90
N LEU A 276 8.82 8.37 -3.86
CA LEU A 276 9.15 8.09 -2.46
C LEU A 276 8.01 7.37 -1.76
N GLN A 277 8.32 6.28 -1.04
CA GLN A 277 7.29 5.54 -0.30
C GLN A 277 6.63 6.43 0.75
N LEU A 278 5.31 6.56 0.69
CA LEU A 278 4.51 7.30 1.65
C LEU A 278 4.32 6.45 2.91
N ILE A 279 4.65 7.02 4.07
CA ILE A 279 4.44 6.39 5.38
C ILE A 279 3.13 6.89 5.98
N ASN A 280 2.91 8.20 5.96
CA ASN A 280 1.70 8.81 6.50
C ASN A 280 1.51 10.23 5.94
N ARG A 281 0.27 10.71 6.01
CA ARG A 281 -0.13 12.08 5.70
C ARG A 281 -0.33 12.84 7.01
N ASP A 282 0.44 13.90 7.19
CA ASP A 282 0.28 14.79 8.34
C ASP A 282 -0.90 15.75 8.10
N PRO A 283 -1.77 15.99 9.10
CA PRO A 283 -2.88 16.94 9.00
C PRO A 283 -2.45 18.36 8.61
N GLN A 284 -1.19 18.73 8.80
CA GLN A 284 -0.64 20.06 8.52
C GLN A 284 -0.14 20.24 7.08
N GLY A 285 -0.52 19.36 6.15
CA GLY A 285 -0.15 19.49 4.73
C GLY A 285 1.26 18.97 4.41
N TRP A 286 1.71 17.96 5.15
CA TRP A 286 3.00 17.30 4.93
C TRP A 286 2.81 15.81 4.64
N TYR A 287 3.63 15.27 3.77
CA TYR A 287 3.82 13.83 3.60
C TYR A 287 5.04 13.38 4.41
N ARG A 288 4.86 12.35 5.23
CA ARG A 288 5.97 11.62 5.83
C ARG A 288 6.34 10.50 4.87
N VAL A 289 7.57 10.53 4.37
CA VAL A 289 8.06 9.63 3.33
C VAL A 289 9.35 8.94 3.76
N ARG A 290 9.67 7.80 3.15
CA ARG A 290 10.93 7.08 3.38
C ARG A 290 12.00 7.53 2.40
N PHE A 291 13.13 7.99 2.90
CA PHE A 291 14.30 8.36 2.09
C PHE A 291 15.59 7.87 2.76
N GLY A 292 16.43 7.14 2.03
CA GLY A 292 17.71 6.63 2.55
C GLY A 292 17.59 5.78 3.82
N GLY A 293 16.45 5.09 4.02
CA GLY A 293 16.16 4.31 5.22
C GLY A 293 15.70 5.13 6.44
N SER A 294 15.59 6.46 6.30
CA SER A 294 15.08 7.37 7.34
C SER A 294 13.69 7.88 6.99
N GLU A 295 12.93 8.29 8.00
CA GLU A 295 11.67 9.02 7.83
C GLU A 295 11.95 10.51 7.67
N VAL A 296 11.46 11.10 6.60
CA VAL A 296 11.62 12.52 6.29
C VAL A 296 10.27 13.13 5.91
N PHE A 297 10.20 14.46 5.87
CA PHE A 297 8.99 15.21 5.58
C PHE A 297 9.12 15.93 4.25
N LEU A 298 8.04 15.90 3.47
CA LEU A 298 7.88 16.52 2.18
C LEU A 298 6.60 17.35 2.20
N ASN A 299 6.60 18.53 1.57
CA ASN A 299 5.39 19.33 1.47
C ASN A 299 4.37 18.63 0.55
N ALA A 300 3.10 18.56 0.95
CA ALA A 300 2.09 17.85 0.17
C ALA A 300 1.85 18.46 -1.23
N ASN A 301 2.14 19.74 -1.43
CA ASN A 301 2.01 20.41 -2.73
C ASN A 301 3.15 20.07 -3.71
N ALA A 302 4.18 19.35 -3.26
CA ALA A 302 5.36 19.04 -4.07
C ALA A 302 5.18 17.79 -4.96
N GLY A 303 4.14 17.00 -4.73
CA GLY A 303 3.91 15.74 -5.42
C GLY A 303 2.50 15.19 -5.21
N GLU A 304 2.17 14.15 -5.95
CA GLU A 304 0.88 13.47 -5.90
C GLU A 304 1.07 12.03 -5.40
N VAL A 305 0.04 11.48 -4.75
CA VAL A 305 0.10 10.11 -4.23
C VAL A 305 -0.36 9.12 -5.30
N GLU A 306 0.49 8.14 -5.59
CA GLU A 306 0.22 7.04 -6.50
C GLU A 306 0.33 5.70 -5.75
N TRP A 307 -0.41 4.69 -6.18
CA TRP A 307 -0.38 3.35 -5.57
C TRP A 307 0.30 2.37 -6.53
N LEU A 308 1.39 1.76 -6.08
CA LEU A 308 2.25 0.91 -6.91
C LEU A 308 2.43 -0.47 -6.28
N ALA A 309 2.56 -1.49 -7.12
CA ALA A 309 3.02 -2.82 -6.71
C ALA A 309 4.56 -2.84 -6.73
N GLU A 310 5.21 -3.33 -5.69
CA GLU A 310 6.69 -3.33 -5.59
C GLU A 310 7.32 -4.42 -6.48
N GLY A 311 6.55 -5.43 -6.88
CA GLY A 311 7.01 -6.57 -7.69
C GLY A 311 7.13 -6.34 -9.20
N THR A 312 6.62 -5.22 -9.75
CA THR A 312 6.54 -5.00 -11.20
C THR A 312 7.83 -4.47 -11.84
N GLY A 313 8.89 -4.27 -11.06
CA GLY A 313 10.24 -3.95 -11.58
C GLY A 313 10.53 -2.46 -11.78
N ASP A 314 9.55 -1.59 -11.54
CA ASP A 314 9.75 -0.14 -11.46
C ASP A 314 10.21 0.21 -10.04
N THR A 315 11.51 0.06 -9.77
CA THR A 315 12.07 0.61 -8.53
C THR A 315 11.87 2.13 -8.54
N PRO A 316 11.35 2.74 -7.46
CA PRO A 316 11.20 4.18 -7.35
C PRO A 316 12.55 4.87 -7.56
N ASP A 317 12.70 5.59 -8.66
CA ASP A 317 13.90 6.39 -8.90
C ASP A 317 13.83 7.65 -8.05
N VAL A 318 14.96 8.02 -7.43
CA VAL A 318 15.08 9.27 -6.68
C VAL A 318 16.21 10.10 -7.28
N PHE A 319 15.86 11.26 -7.83
CA PHE A 319 16.81 12.19 -8.45
C PHE A 319 17.24 13.23 -7.43
N GLU A 320 18.32 12.94 -6.70
CA GLU A 320 18.87 13.87 -5.71
C GLU A 320 19.73 14.97 -6.35
N PHE A 321 19.48 16.22 -5.97
CA PHE A 321 20.34 17.34 -6.36
C PHE A 321 21.47 17.53 -5.37
N ARG A 322 22.71 17.47 -5.85
CA ARG A 322 23.90 17.75 -5.04
C ARG A 322 23.89 19.19 -4.51
N ASP A 323 24.18 19.39 -3.23
CA ASP A 323 24.37 20.73 -2.66
C ASP A 323 25.55 21.48 -3.34
N VAL A 324 25.29 22.72 -3.76
CA VAL A 324 26.23 23.56 -4.52
C VAL A 324 26.33 24.94 -3.84
N PRO A 325 27.48 25.31 -3.25
CA PRO A 325 27.69 26.63 -2.65
C PRO A 325 27.54 27.79 -3.64
N PHE A 326 27.24 28.99 -3.15
CA PHE A 326 27.25 30.21 -3.98
C PHE A 326 28.66 30.51 -4.49
N GLY A 327 28.79 30.81 -5.78
CA GLY A 327 30.04 31.07 -6.50
C GLY A 327 30.49 29.92 -7.41
N GLU A 328 29.93 28.73 -7.23
CA GLU A 328 30.25 27.56 -8.06
C GLU A 328 29.46 27.53 -9.38
N ILE A 329 28.33 28.23 -9.44
CA ILE A 329 27.53 28.36 -10.66
C ILE A 329 28.17 29.42 -11.55
N ASP A 330 28.15 29.20 -12.86
CA ASP A 330 28.89 30.02 -13.80
C ASP A 330 28.47 31.49 -13.75
N VAL A 331 27.20 31.83 -13.54
CA VAL A 331 26.74 33.22 -13.38
C VAL A 331 27.15 33.86 -12.04
N GLU A 332 27.60 33.09 -11.06
CA GLU A 332 27.95 33.57 -9.70
C GLU A 332 29.44 33.89 -9.52
N ASN A 333 30.24 33.76 -10.60
CA ASN A 333 31.67 34.04 -10.54
C ASN A 333 32.16 34.82 -11.76
N SER A 334 33.37 35.35 -11.66
CA SER A 334 34.08 35.99 -12.77
C SER A 334 33.27 37.11 -13.47
N VAL A 335 32.51 37.88 -12.68
CA VAL A 335 31.65 38.95 -13.19
C VAL A 335 32.51 40.17 -13.59
N PRO A 336 32.29 40.76 -14.77
CA PRO A 336 33.05 41.92 -15.23
C PRO A 336 32.66 43.18 -14.45
N ILE A 337 33.63 44.07 -14.23
CA ILE A 337 33.34 45.45 -13.81
C ILE A 337 32.80 46.21 -15.01
N LEU A 338 31.58 46.75 -14.89
CA LEU A 338 30.86 47.40 -15.99
C LEU A 338 30.72 48.91 -15.81
N LYS A 339 30.64 49.38 -14.56
CA LYS A 339 30.50 50.79 -14.20
C LYS A 339 31.51 51.14 -13.09
N PRO A 340 32.17 52.30 -13.14
CA PRO A 340 32.95 52.78 -12.00
C PRO A 340 32.02 53.08 -10.82
N ARG A 341 32.55 53.02 -9.60
CA ARG A 341 31.77 53.30 -8.39
C ARG A 341 31.13 54.68 -8.47
N ASN A 342 29.80 54.73 -8.40
CA ASN A 342 29.00 55.94 -8.21
C ASN A 342 28.33 55.87 -6.83
N SER A 343 28.60 56.83 -5.95
CA SER A 343 28.01 56.89 -4.61
C SER A 343 26.52 57.19 -4.60
N SER A 344 25.97 57.65 -5.72
CA SER A 344 24.56 58.00 -5.87
C SER A 344 23.73 56.85 -6.43
N ASP A 345 24.33 55.77 -6.94
CA ASP A 345 23.56 54.59 -7.36
C ASP A 345 22.87 53.91 -6.16
N ARG A 346 21.68 53.36 -6.35
CA ARG A 346 20.98 52.55 -5.33
C ARG A 346 20.41 51.29 -5.93
N ALA A 347 20.34 50.25 -5.11
CA ALA A 347 19.63 49.02 -5.43
C ALA A 347 18.62 48.69 -4.34
N ILE A 348 17.44 48.21 -4.73
CA ILE A 348 16.38 47.81 -3.81
C ILE A 348 15.88 46.42 -4.22
N ILE A 349 15.87 45.48 -3.29
CA ILE A 349 15.09 44.24 -3.40
C ILE A 349 13.84 44.45 -2.56
N LEU A 350 12.66 44.38 -3.19
CA LEU A 350 11.38 44.31 -2.47
C LEU A 350 10.79 42.93 -2.67
N THR A 351 10.52 42.23 -1.56
CA THR A 351 10.03 40.87 -1.63
C THR A 351 8.93 40.54 -0.63
N ASN A 352 7.87 39.87 -1.11
CA ASN A 352 6.86 39.21 -0.29
C ASN A 352 6.90 37.68 -0.46
N GLY A 353 7.95 37.14 -1.08
CA GLY A 353 8.05 35.71 -1.40
C GLY A 353 8.33 34.80 -0.19
N PHE A 354 8.57 35.40 0.99
CA PHE A 354 8.78 34.70 2.27
C PHE A 354 7.60 34.82 3.24
N ALA A 355 6.52 35.51 2.85
CA ALA A 355 5.32 35.57 3.68
C ALA A 355 4.75 34.14 3.85
N GLU A 356 4.10 33.85 4.99
CA GLU A 356 3.44 32.57 5.28
C GLU A 356 2.30 32.26 4.27
N GLN A 357 2.67 31.94 3.05
CA GLN A 357 1.79 31.53 1.96
C GLN A 357 2.00 30.03 1.71
N SER A 358 0.97 29.37 1.19
CA SER A 358 0.97 27.91 0.97
C SER A 358 2.01 27.41 -0.05
N GLU A 359 2.70 28.32 -0.75
CA GLU A 359 3.66 28.02 -1.81
C GLU A 359 4.98 28.75 -1.52
N VAL A 360 6.07 28.00 -1.33
CA VAL A 360 7.44 28.57 -1.20
C VAL A 360 8.08 28.55 -2.57
N ARG A 361 8.64 29.69 -3.00
CA ARG A 361 9.40 29.76 -4.26
C ARG A 361 10.84 29.26 -4.02
N PRO A 362 11.27 28.15 -4.65
CA PRO A 362 12.63 27.64 -4.46
C PRO A 362 13.68 28.64 -4.94
N TYR A 363 14.84 28.65 -4.28
CA TYR A 363 16.00 29.49 -4.61
C TYR A 363 15.81 31.00 -4.58
N LEU A 364 14.72 31.51 -4.01
CA LEU A 364 14.46 32.95 -3.97
C LEU A 364 15.59 33.71 -3.25
N ASP A 365 16.07 33.22 -2.10
CA ASP A 365 17.21 33.82 -1.39
C ASP A 365 18.47 33.85 -2.25
N ARG A 366 18.73 32.79 -3.01
CA ARG A 366 19.91 32.69 -3.88
C ARG A 366 19.82 33.64 -5.08
N ASP A 367 18.62 33.86 -5.59
CA ASP A 367 18.34 34.88 -6.61
C ASP A 367 18.54 36.30 -6.08
N HIS A 368 18.23 36.54 -4.79
CA HIS A 368 18.52 37.82 -4.11
C HIS A 368 20.02 38.01 -3.96
N GLU A 369 20.72 36.97 -3.51
CA GLU A 369 22.18 36.95 -3.41
C GLU A 369 22.84 37.21 -4.77
N LEU A 370 22.33 36.61 -5.85
CA LEU A 370 22.79 36.85 -7.22
C LEU A 370 22.59 38.32 -7.64
N PHE A 371 21.42 38.89 -7.38
CA PHE A 371 21.18 40.31 -7.68
C PHE A 371 22.15 41.22 -6.91
N ILE A 372 22.30 41.01 -5.59
CA ILE A 372 23.23 41.75 -4.74
C ILE A 372 24.66 41.61 -5.25
N PHE A 373 25.07 40.39 -5.62
CA PHE A 373 26.39 40.10 -6.15
C PHE A 373 26.68 40.94 -7.41
N TYR A 374 25.75 41.04 -8.35
CA TYR A 374 25.93 41.87 -9.54
C TYR A 374 25.93 43.38 -9.24
N MET A 375 25.11 43.87 -8.31
CA MET A 375 25.15 45.27 -7.89
C MET A 375 26.51 45.64 -7.29
N ARG A 376 27.08 44.76 -6.44
CA ARG A 376 28.38 44.97 -5.80
C ARG A 376 29.56 44.83 -6.76
N HIS A 377 29.56 43.78 -7.58
CA HIS A 377 30.74 43.42 -8.36
C HIS A 377 30.71 44.01 -9.77
N ALA A 378 29.57 43.99 -10.46
CA ALA A 378 29.47 44.56 -11.81
C ALA A 378 29.30 46.09 -11.79
N LEU A 379 28.46 46.59 -10.88
CA LEU A 379 28.10 48.01 -10.79
C LEU A 379 28.82 48.76 -9.66
N GLN A 380 29.70 48.08 -8.91
CA GLN A 380 30.58 48.68 -7.90
C GLN A 380 29.85 49.42 -6.78
N MET A 381 28.62 48.98 -6.44
CA MET A 381 27.85 49.54 -5.33
C MET A 381 28.39 49.06 -3.99
N ALA A 382 28.43 49.96 -3.00
CA ALA A 382 28.70 49.60 -1.62
C ALA A 382 27.47 48.95 -0.97
N GLU A 383 27.67 48.19 0.11
CA GLU A 383 26.59 47.54 0.88
C GLU A 383 25.55 48.55 1.37
N SER A 384 25.98 49.75 1.79
CA SER A 384 25.08 50.83 2.21
C SER A 384 24.20 51.42 1.09
N GLN A 385 24.42 51.04 -0.16
CA GLN A 385 23.63 51.47 -1.32
C GLN A 385 22.59 50.43 -1.74
N ILE A 386 22.59 49.25 -1.09
CA ILE A 386 21.75 48.11 -1.43
C ILE A 386 20.79 47.86 -0.26
N HIS A 387 19.50 47.94 -0.53
CA HIS A 387 18.45 47.79 0.46
C HIS A 387 17.66 46.51 0.18
N HIS A 388 17.52 45.64 1.16
CA HIS A 388 16.68 44.45 1.07
C HIS A 388 15.48 44.61 2.01
N ILE A 389 14.31 44.86 1.42
CA ILE A 389 13.08 45.21 2.11
C ILE A 389 12.10 44.04 1.99
N ARG A 390 11.73 43.45 3.13
CA ARG A 390 10.71 42.41 3.20
C ARG A 390 9.34 43.05 3.37
N VAL A 391 8.44 42.75 2.43
CA VAL A 391 7.09 43.27 2.38
C VAL A 391 6.18 42.25 3.07
N ASP A 392 5.87 42.51 4.34
CA ASP A 392 5.10 41.65 5.24
C ASP A 392 4.12 42.52 6.05
N SER A 393 2.96 41.99 6.45
CA SER A 393 1.99 42.70 7.31
C SER A 393 2.51 42.99 8.71
N THR A 394 3.56 42.29 9.15
CA THR A 394 4.20 42.42 10.47
C THR A 394 5.32 43.47 10.52
N ILE A 395 5.78 43.96 9.36
CA ILE A 395 6.92 44.89 9.23
C ILE A 395 6.44 46.19 8.58
N ASP A 396 6.91 47.34 9.08
CA ASP A 396 6.68 48.64 8.44
C ASP A 396 7.64 48.84 7.24
N TRP A 397 7.44 48.03 6.21
CA TRP A 397 8.25 48.03 4.99
C TRP A 397 8.16 49.36 4.23
N LYS A 398 7.07 50.13 4.43
CA LYS A 398 6.90 51.46 3.84
C LYS A 398 7.91 52.43 4.45
N ALA A 399 8.06 52.43 5.77
CA ALA A 399 9.09 53.22 6.44
C ALA A 399 10.52 52.82 6.02
N GLU A 400 10.79 51.52 5.78
CA GLU A 400 12.09 51.08 5.25
C GLU A 400 12.37 51.64 3.84
N LEU A 401 11.34 51.69 2.99
CA LEU A 401 11.45 52.26 1.64
C LEU A 401 11.64 53.79 1.69
N GLU A 402 10.92 54.48 2.57
CA GLU A 402 11.09 55.92 2.83
C GLU A 402 12.51 56.27 3.31
N ASN A 403 13.16 55.35 4.04
CA ASN A 403 14.53 55.52 4.52
C ASN A 403 15.59 55.38 3.42
N VAL A 404 15.23 54.94 2.21
CA VAL A 404 16.17 54.93 1.08
C VAL A 404 16.51 56.37 0.69
N SER A 405 17.81 56.69 0.76
CA SER A 405 18.30 58.04 0.49
C SER A 405 18.09 58.48 -0.95
N GLU A 406 17.82 59.76 -1.16
CA GLU A 406 17.69 60.36 -2.48
C GLU A 406 19.00 60.31 -3.30
N ILE A 407 18.83 60.25 -4.61
CA ILE A 407 19.89 60.19 -5.63
C ILE A 407 19.99 61.51 -6.41
N ASN A 408 18.93 62.34 -6.39
CA ASN A 408 18.89 63.69 -6.95
C ASN A 408 19.32 63.81 -8.42
N GLY A 409 19.05 62.77 -9.22
CA GLY A 409 19.35 62.71 -10.64
C GLY A 409 20.81 62.38 -10.98
N GLU A 410 21.64 62.00 -9.99
CA GLU A 410 23.08 61.74 -10.20
C GLU A 410 23.44 60.26 -10.37
N GLY A 411 22.49 59.35 -10.19
CA GLY A 411 22.72 57.91 -10.20
C GLY A 411 21.50 57.12 -10.68
N SER A 412 21.69 55.83 -10.85
CA SER A 412 20.66 54.89 -11.31
C SER A 412 20.04 54.16 -10.13
N LEU A 413 18.74 53.89 -10.21
CA LEU A 413 18.00 53.06 -9.26
C LEU A 413 17.72 51.70 -9.91
N PHE A 414 18.19 50.63 -9.28
CA PHE A 414 17.94 49.24 -9.67
C PHE A 414 16.97 48.61 -8.69
N VAL A 415 15.89 48.04 -9.18
CA VAL A 415 14.87 47.45 -8.33
C VAL A 415 14.59 46.03 -8.78
N TYR A 416 14.64 45.10 -7.84
CA TYR A 416 14.17 43.74 -8.02
C TYR A 416 12.94 43.50 -7.15
N LEU A 417 11.79 43.31 -7.79
CA LEU A 417 10.54 42.90 -7.15
C LEU A 417 10.42 41.39 -7.28
N SER A 418 10.22 40.68 -6.17
CA SER A 418 10.12 39.23 -6.21
C SER A 418 9.11 38.66 -5.21
N GLY A 419 8.32 37.70 -5.65
CA GLY A 419 7.35 37.01 -4.80
C GLY A 419 6.03 36.78 -5.53
N PHE A 420 4.91 37.15 -4.90
CA PHE A 420 3.55 36.87 -5.38
C PHE A 420 2.76 38.16 -5.59
N GLY A 421 1.97 38.23 -6.64
CA GLY A 421 1.09 39.37 -6.85
C GLY A 421 -0.22 39.01 -7.50
N THR A 422 -1.18 39.91 -7.44
CA THR A 422 -2.49 39.77 -8.08
C THR A 422 -2.69 40.89 -9.09
N LEU A 423 -3.10 40.53 -10.30
CA LEU A 423 -3.43 41.50 -11.34
C LEU A 423 -4.89 41.91 -11.20
N ALA A 424 -5.16 43.22 -11.18
CA ALA A 424 -6.52 43.75 -11.25
C ALA A 424 -6.63 44.88 -12.28
N GLN A 425 -7.82 45.02 -12.84
CA GLN A 425 -8.12 46.08 -13.79
C GLN A 425 -8.66 47.33 -13.08
N PRO A 426 -8.35 48.54 -13.58
CA PRO A 426 -7.38 48.84 -14.64
C PRO A 426 -5.94 48.94 -14.10
N GLY A 427 -4.97 48.36 -14.81
CA GLY A 427 -3.54 48.63 -14.63
C GLY A 427 -2.94 48.48 -13.22
N THR A 428 -3.51 47.62 -12.38
CA THR A 428 -3.13 47.53 -10.96
C THR A 428 -2.48 46.18 -10.63
N ILE A 429 -1.38 46.23 -9.89
CA ILE A 429 -0.67 45.06 -9.36
C ILE A 429 -0.69 45.15 -7.84
N TYR A 430 -1.27 44.15 -7.20
CA TYR A 430 -1.25 43.97 -5.76
C TYR A 430 -0.12 43.01 -5.38
N LEU A 431 0.63 43.30 -4.33
CA LEU A 431 1.44 42.28 -3.65
C LEU A 431 0.56 41.50 -2.68
N ASN A 432 0.66 40.18 -2.71
CA ASN A 432 -0.16 39.31 -1.84
C ASN A 432 0.45 39.26 -0.42
N PHE A 433 -0.40 39.30 0.61
CA PHE A 433 -0.01 39.17 2.03
C PHE A 433 -0.81 38.07 2.73
N ALA A 434 -0.26 37.53 3.83
CA ALA A 434 -0.95 36.53 4.64
C ALA A 434 -2.20 37.11 5.35
N GLU A 435 -2.18 38.39 5.71
CA GLU A 435 -3.33 39.13 6.25
C GLU A 435 -3.59 40.38 5.40
N GLU A 436 -4.57 40.31 4.49
CA GLU A 436 -4.98 41.48 3.69
C GLU A 436 -5.72 42.51 4.57
N LYS A 437 -5.17 43.72 4.65
CA LYS A 437 -5.94 44.92 5.00
C LYS A 437 -6.34 45.62 3.70
N GLU A 438 -7.58 46.11 3.65
CA GLU A 438 -8.12 46.79 2.47
C GLU A 438 -7.20 47.96 2.04
N GLY A 439 -6.61 47.86 0.85
CA GLY A 439 -5.68 48.85 0.28
C GLY A 439 -4.20 48.60 0.55
N ASP A 440 -3.81 47.66 1.41
CA ASP A 440 -2.41 47.26 1.57
C ASP A 440 -2.01 46.32 0.42
N GLY A 441 -1.04 46.74 -0.40
CA GLY A 441 -0.49 45.93 -1.51
C GLY A 441 -0.46 46.60 -2.87
N LEU A 442 -1.08 47.77 -2.99
CA LEU A 442 -1.08 48.59 -4.20
C LEU A 442 0.34 49.05 -4.56
N LEU A 443 1.02 48.31 -5.44
CA LEU A 443 2.44 48.52 -5.70
C LEU A 443 2.71 49.89 -6.33
N ALA A 444 1.87 50.33 -7.29
CA ALA A 444 2.06 51.62 -7.93
C ALA A 444 1.81 52.80 -6.98
N GLU A 445 0.88 52.66 -6.04
CA GLU A 445 0.41 53.72 -5.17
C GLU A 445 1.38 53.99 -4.01
N PHE A 446 2.09 52.95 -3.55
CA PHE A 446 3.07 53.09 -2.47
C PHE A 446 4.51 53.16 -2.98
N VAL A 447 4.85 52.42 -4.03
CA VAL A 447 6.25 52.29 -4.46
C VAL A 447 6.65 53.37 -5.47
N PHE A 448 5.76 53.78 -6.38
CA PHE A 448 6.13 54.79 -7.38
C PHE A 448 6.38 56.18 -6.80
N PRO A 449 5.61 56.69 -5.81
CA PRO A 449 5.94 57.94 -5.15
C PRO A 449 7.32 57.91 -4.49
N GLU A 450 7.71 56.77 -3.93
CA GLU A 450 9.05 56.61 -3.35
C GLU A 450 10.14 56.61 -4.42
N PHE A 451 9.90 55.99 -5.59
CA PHE A 451 10.84 56.10 -6.70
C PHE A 451 10.96 57.54 -7.23
N GLU A 452 9.86 58.29 -7.26
CA GLU A 452 9.85 59.71 -7.61
C GLU A 452 10.64 60.53 -6.61
N ARG A 453 10.43 60.30 -5.30
CA ARG A 453 11.18 60.96 -4.21
C ARG A 453 12.68 60.68 -4.31
N ILE A 454 13.07 59.41 -4.53
CA ILE A 454 14.48 59.03 -4.71
C ILE A 454 15.11 59.78 -5.89
N ASN A 455 14.31 60.15 -6.91
CA ASN A 455 14.68 60.96 -8.06
C ASN A 455 15.91 60.40 -8.81
N PRO A 456 15.83 59.19 -9.41
CA PRO A 456 16.94 58.61 -10.16
C PRO A 456 17.12 59.22 -11.54
N ALA A 457 18.36 59.22 -12.06
CA ALA A 457 18.65 59.57 -13.45
C ALA A 457 18.05 58.56 -14.44
N ALA A 458 18.10 57.27 -14.05
CA ALA A 458 17.50 56.14 -14.74
C ALA A 458 17.00 55.10 -13.74
N LEU A 459 15.86 54.48 -14.03
CA LEU A 459 15.24 53.43 -13.23
C LEU A 459 15.19 52.10 -14.01
N PHE A 460 15.71 51.03 -13.43
CA PHE A 460 15.64 49.67 -13.96
C PHE A 460 14.85 48.80 -12.99
N LEU A 461 13.62 48.47 -13.35
CA LEU A 461 12.72 47.65 -12.55
C LEU A 461 12.62 46.24 -13.14
N MET A 462 13.04 45.24 -12.37
CA MET A 462 12.85 43.83 -12.69
C MET A 462 11.76 43.28 -11.79
N ALA A 463 10.69 42.75 -12.38
CA ALA A 463 9.55 42.21 -11.67
C ALA A 463 9.43 40.71 -11.92
N ASP A 464 9.82 39.92 -10.93
CA ASP A 464 9.69 38.48 -10.89
C ASP A 464 8.57 38.07 -9.92
N LEU A 465 7.33 38.38 -10.31
CA LEU A 465 6.13 38.16 -9.50
C LEU A 465 5.30 37.03 -10.10
N GLN A 466 4.99 36.02 -9.29
CA GLN A 466 4.04 34.97 -9.65
C GLN A 466 2.61 35.53 -9.52
N PHE A 467 1.93 35.70 -10.65
CA PHE A 467 0.64 36.35 -10.70
C PHE A 467 -0.53 35.38 -10.41
N GLY A 468 -1.31 35.68 -9.39
CA GLY A 468 -2.67 35.17 -9.19
C GLY A 468 -3.69 36.01 -9.97
N PHE A 469 -4.83 35.41 -10.28
CA PHE A 469 -6.00 36.10 -10.81
C PHE A 469 -6.97 36.39 -9.65
N GLY A 470 -7.58 37.57 -9.64
CA GLY A 470 -8.50 37.97 -8.57
C GLY A 470 -9.69 37.02 -8.41
N ASN A 471 -10.29 37.00 -7.20
CA ASN A 471 -11.41 36.14 -6.83
C ASN A 471 -12.53 36.14 -7.90
N GLY A 472 -12.69 35.02 -8.61
CA GLY A 472 -13.80 34.77 -9.53
C GLY A 472 -13.41 34.49 -10.99
N GLU A 473 -12.16 34.71 -11.39
CA GLU A 473 -11.70 34.40 -12.76
C GLU A 473 -10.80 33.16 -12.77
N THR A 474 -11.25 32.10 -13.44
CA THR A 474 -10.41 30.92 -13.72
C THR A 474 -9.35 31.29 -14.77
N ALA A 475 -8.16 30.69 -14.67
CA ALA A 475 -7.06 30.88 -15.63
C ALA A 475 -7.46 30.63 -17.11
N SER A 476 -8.54 29.88 -17.35
CA SER A 476 -9.12 29.62 -18.68
C SER A 476 -10.02 30.73 -19.22
N SER A 477 -10.55 31.59 -18.35
CA SER A 477 -11.45 32.72 -18.70
C SER A 477 -10.72 34.06 -18.79
N ALA A 478 -9.50 34.14 -18.24
CA ALA A 478 -8.57 35.25 -18.43
C ALA A 478 -8.13 35.32 -19.90
N SER A 479 -8.80 36.14 -20.70
CA SER A 479 -8.33 36.49 -22.05
C SER A 479 -6.87 36.93 -21.98
N ARG A 480 -5.97 36.21 -22.65
CA ARG A 480 -4.53 36.53 -22.78
C ARG A 480 -4.27 37.98 -23.21
N SER A 481 -5.23 38.66 -23.83
CA SER A 481 -5.09 40.07 -24.22
C SER A 481 -5.42 41.07 -23.10
N GLY A 482 -6.36 40.75 -22.21
CA GLY A 482 -6.87 41.70 -21.20
C GLY A 482 -5.91 41.96 -20.03
N TYR A 483 -5.10 40.96 -19.65
CA TYR A 483 -4.13 41.11 -18.57
C TYR A 483 -2.77 41.65 -19.04
N ASN A 484 -2.41 41.46 -20.32
CA ASN A 484 -1.23 42.14 -20.88
C ASN A 484 -1.41 43.67 -20.89
N SER A 485 -2.62 44.17 -21.12
CA SER A 485 -2.91 45.60 -20.97
C SER A 485 -2.74 46.10 -19.54
N VAL A 486 -2.92 45.26 -18.51
CA VAL A 486 -2.66 45.64 -17.11
C VAL A 486 -1.17 45.94 -16.90
N LEU A 487 -0.28 45.05 -17.37
CA LEU A 487 1.16 45.28 -17.28
C LEU A 487 1.61 46.51 -18.07
N GLN A 488 1.04 46.71 -19.27
CA GLN A 488 1.33 47.87 -20.10
C GLN A 488 0.87 49.18 -19.43
N GLU A 489 -0.34 49.21 -18.86
CA GLU A 489 -0.88 50.38 -18.16
C GLU A 489 -0.09 50.70 -16.90
N PHE A 490 0.21 49.68 -16.08
CA PHE A 490 1.08 49.79 -14.92
C PHE A 490 2.45 50.39 -15.29
N SER A 491 3.06 49.88 -16.36
CA SER A 491 4.34 50.38 -16.86
C SER A 491 4.26 51.81 -17.41
N GLY A 492 3.16 52.13 -18.09
CA GLY A 492 2.89 53.46 -18.60
C GLY A 492 2.64 54.50 -17.49
N ARG A 493 2.15 54.08 -16.32
CA ARG A 493 2.07 54.94 -15.12
C ARG A 493 3.47 55.28 -14.61
N LEU A 494 4.36 54.31 -14.48
CA LEU A 494 5.74 54.55 -14.04
C LEU A 494 6.49 55.49 -15.00
N GLN A 495 6.37 55.27 -16.30
CA GLN A 495 7.05 56.10 -17.31
C GLN A 495 6.57 57.55 -17.33
N ARG A 496 5.32 57.81 -16.93
CA ARG A 496 4.80 59.19 -16.80
C ARG A 496 5.46 59.93 -15.64
N ILE A 497 5.80 59.21 -14.58
CA ILE A 497 6.46 59.75 -13.37
C ILE A 497 7.97 59.86 -13.62
N ILE A 498 8.57 58.80 -14.14
CA ILE A 498 10.01 58.68 -14.41
C ILE A 498 10.20 58.30 -15.89
N PRO A 499 10.38 59.27 -16.81
CA PRO A 499 10.51 59.01 -18.24
C PRO A 499 11.70 58.12 -18.62
N ASN A 500 12.79 58.20 -17.86
CA ASN A 500 13.97 57.34 -18.01
C ASN A 500 13.84 56.05 -17.20
N SER A 501 12.71 55.35 -17.35
CA SER A 501 12.48 54.06 -16.70
C SER A 501 12.35 52.92 -17.69
N PHE A 502 12.78 51.75 -17.26
CA PHE A 502 12.61 50.47 -17.93
C PHE A 502 12.04 49.46 -16.95
N ILE A 503 11.04 48.70 -17.37
CA ILE A 503 10.44 47.62 -16.60
C ILE A 503 10.53 46.32 -17.37
N LEU A 504 10.95 45.26 -16.68
CA LEU A 504 11.07 43.91 -17.19
C LEU A 504 10.35 42.93 -16.27
N PHE A 505 9.29 42.32 -16.76
CA PHE A 505 8.59 41.23 -16.10
C PHE A 505 9.18 39.89 -16.52
N SER A 506 9.32 38.97 -15.56
CA SER A 506 9.92 37.65 -15.80
C SER A 506 9.08 36.72 -16.67
N HIS A 507 7.77 37.00 -16.81
CA HIS A 507 6.85 36.26 -17.66
C HIS A 507 5.56 37.04 -17.98
N ARG A 508 4.77 36.53 -18.92
CA ARG A 508 3.41 37.04 -19.22
C ARG A 508 2.40 36.60 -18.14
N PRO A 509 1.27 37.29 -18.00
CA PRO A 509 0.14 36.80 -17.20
C PRO A 509 -0.31 35.41 -17.67
N GLY A 510 -0.60 34.51 -16.71
CA GLY A 510 -0.95 33.11 -16.97
C GLY A 510 0.24 32.19 -17.24
N GLN A 511 1.47 32.70 -17.16
CA GLN A 511 2.69 31.92 -17.08
C GLN A 511 3.29 32.04 -15.67
N ARG A 512 4.35 31.29 -15.39
CA ARG A 512 5.09 31.34 -14.11
C ARG A 512 6.59 31.45 -14.35
N SER A 513 7.28 32.08 -13.40
CA SER A 513 8.74 32.08 -13.36
C SER A 513 9.22 30.70 -12.95
N SER A 514 9.91 30.01 -13.85
CA SER A 514 10.32 28.62 -13.65
C SER A 514 11.73 28.55 -13.09
N VAL A 515 11.97 27.58 -12.22
CA VAL A 515 13.31 27.24 -11.75
C VAL A 515 14.13 26.62 -12.88
N TYR A 516 15.42 26.86 -12.90
CA TYR A 516 16.35 26.23 -13.83
C TYR A 516 16.72 24.85 -13.27
N ALA A 517 15.77 23.92 -13.34
CA ALA A 517 15.93 22.53 -12.95
C ALA A 517 15.19 21.61 -13.92
N ALA A 518 15.68 20.39 -14.10
CA ALA A 518 15.06 19.32 -14.88
C ALA A 518 15.13 18.00 -14.12
N ALA A 519 14.29 17.03 -14.51
CA ALA A 519 14.46 15.64 -14.08
C ALA A 519 15.88 15.13 -14.43
N GLY A 520 16.58 14.56 -13.45
CA GLY A 520 17.98 14.11 -13.58
C GLY A 520 18.98 15.03 -12.88
N PHE A 521 19.88 15.67 -13.63
CA PHE A 521 21.07 16.37 -13.07
C PHE A 521 21.19 17.86 -13.43
N GLU A 522 20.32 18.40 -14.29
CA GLU A 522 20.43 19.79 -14.70
C GLU A 522 19.73 20.68 -13.67
N ASN A 523 20.51 21.39 -12.87
CA ASN A 523 20.01 22.33 -11.88
C ASN A 523 21.00 23.49 -11.67
N GLN A 524 20.62 24.70 -12.08
CA GLN A 524 21.43 25.92 -11.91
C GLN A 524 21.04 26.72 -10.66
N ARG A 525 20.24 26.14 -9.75
CA ARG A 525 19.86 26.72 -8.44
C ARG A 525 19.31 28.15 -8.49
N HIS A 526 18.73 28.54 -9.61
CA HIS A 526 18.19 29.88 -9.86
C HIS A 526 16.88 29.78 -10.63
N HIS A 527 16.06 30.82 -10.58
CA HIS A 527 15.02 30.95 -11.60
C HIS A 527 15.65 31.21 -12.98
N ILE A 528 15.06 30.64 -14.04
CA ILE A 528 15.54 30.77 -15.43
C ILE A 528 15.70 32.24 -15.81
N PHE A 529 14.77 33.09 -15.38
CA PHE A 529 14.83 34.53 -15.58
C PHE A 529 16.06 35.17 -14.95
N ASN A 530 16.31 34.92 -13.66
CA ASN A 530 17.45 35.46 -12.92
C ASN A 530 18.78 34.98 -13.48
N TYR A 531 18.87 33.69 -13.82
CA TYR A 531 20.04 33.11 -14.45
C TYR A 531 20.40 33.84 -15.76
N TYR A 532 19.47 33.97 -16.70
CA TYR A 532 19.75 34.62 -17.98
C TYR A 532 19.90 36.14 -17.87
N TRP A 533 19.32 36.78 -16.87
CA TRP A 533 19.59 38.19 -16.58
C TRP A 533 21.05 38.39 -16.16
N ALA A 534 21.52 37.58 -15.22
CA ALA A 534 22.90 37.60 -14.75
C ALA A 534 23.86 37.24 -15.89
N GLU A 535 23.52 36.23 -16.70
CA GLU A 535 24.30 35.86 -17.88
C GLU A 535 24.40 37.01 -18.89
N ALA A 536 23.30 37.73 -19.17
CA ALA A 536 23.30 38.88 -20.06
C ALA A 536 24.29 39.96 -19.59
N ILE A 537 24.26 40.30 -18.30
CA ILE A 537 25.14 41.31 -17.71
C ILE A 537 26.60 40.82 -17.75
N LYS A 538 26.85 39.54 -17.43
CA LYS A 538 28.19 38.94 -17.49
C LYS A 538 28.76 38.97 -18.91
N ARG A 539 27.91 38.80 -19.93
CA ARG A 539 28.25 38.93 -21.36
C ARG A 539 28.38 40.38 -21.85
N ARG A 540 28.28 41.37 -20.95
CA ARG A 540 28.37 42.81 -21.24
C ARG A 540 27.23 43.35 -22.11
N ASN A 541 26.05 42.72 -22.07
CA ASN A 541 24.84 43.28 -22.69
C ASN A 541 24.30 44.40 -21.79
N THR A 542 24.94 45.57 -21.80
CA THR A 542 24.62 46.65 -20.87
C THR A 542 23.48 47.55 -21.36
N ARG A 543 23.20 47.56 -22.66
CA ARG A 543 22.06 48.29 -23.22
C ARG A 543 20.78 47.48 -23.04
N VAL A 544 19.70 48.15 -22.65
CA VAL A 544 18.43 47.49 -22.35
C VAL A 544 17.91 46.65 -23.53
N HIS A 545 17.98 47.15 -24.76
CA HIS A 545 17.54 46.37 -25.93
C HIS A 545 18.37 45.10 -26.19
N GLU A 546 19.66 45.08 -25.82
CA GLU A 546 20.53 43.90 -25.94
C GLU A 546 20.21 42.89 -24.84
N LEU A 547 20.00 43.38 -23.61
CA LEU A 547 19.57 42.57 -22.48
C LEU A 547 18.23 41.88 -22.77
N VAL A 548 17.23 42.64 -23.22
CA VAL A 548 15.89 42.11 -23.55
C VAL A 548 15.99 41.07 -24.65
N ARG A 549 16.70 41.34 -25.75
CA ARG A 549 16.90 40.36 -26.82
C ARG A 549 17.55 39.08 -26.32
N HIS A 550 18.52 39.18 -25.42
CA HIS A 550 19.16 37.99 -24.83
C HIS A 550 18.16 37.19 -24.00
N LEU A 551 17.34 37.84 -23.18
CA LEU A 551 16.32 37.17 -22.38
C LEU A 551 15.23 36.52 -23.24
N GLU A 552 14.71 37.23 -24.25
CA GLU A 552 13.68 36.71 -25.17
C GLU A 552 14.14 35.43 -25.87
N ASN A 553 15.42 35.35 -26.25
CA ASN A 553 15.97 34.20 -26.96
C ASN A 553 16.19 32.97 -26.08
N ASN A 554 16.42 33.15 -24.78
CA ASN A 554 16.90 32.08 -23.91
C ASN A 554 15.88 31.65 -22.84
N VAL A 555 15.12 32.59 -22.26
CA VAL A 555 14.22 32.28 -21.13
C VAL A 555 13.08 31.36 -21.58
N ASP A 556 12.37 31.70 -22.66
CA ASP A 556 11.25 30.89 -23.14
C ASP A 556 11.73 29.54 -23.69
N PHE A 557 12.84 29.53 -24.44
CA PHE A 557 13.45 28.32 -24.97
C PHE A 557 13.81 27.33 -23.85
N THR A 558 14.50 27.80 -22.81
CA THR A 558 14.92 26.95 -21.69
C THR A 558 13.72 26.53 -20.85
N SER A 559 12.75 27.41 -20.61
CA SER A 559 11.52 27.03 -19.91
C SER A 559 10.76 25.94 -20.65
N ARG A 560 10.64 25.99 -21.98
CA ARG A 560 10.00 24.91 -22.76
C ARG A 560 10.81 23.63 -22.74
N ARG A 561 12.14 23.72 -22.82
CA ARG A 561 13.03 22.56 -22.82
C ARG A 561 12.99 21.78 -21.50
N LEU A 562 12.93 22.50 -20.38
CA LEU A 562 12.93 21.90 -19.04
C LEU A 562 11.51 21.57 -18.56
N HIS A 563 10.61 22.53 -18.78
CA HIS A 563 9.23 22.67 -18.30
C HIS A 563 8.09 22.06 -19.11
N ASP A 564 8.33 21.83 -20.39
CA ASP A 564 7.29 21.82 -21.44
C ASP A 564 6.27 22.98 -21.31
N ARG A 565 6.73 24.13 -20.81
CA ARG A 565 5.88 25.30 -20.54
C ARG A 565 6.55 26.61 -20.94
N PRO A 566 5.80 27.57 -21.49
CA PRO A 566 6.37 28.84 -21.90
C PRO A 566 6.66 29.77 -20.71
N GLN A 567 7.70 30.57 -20.87
CA GLN A 567 8.04 31.69 -19.98
C GLN A 567 8.53 32.87 -20.84
N GLU A 568 7.58 33.70 -21.24
CA GLU A 568 7.81 34.80 -22.17
C GLU A 568 7.94 36.11 -21.38
N ILE A 569 9.15 36.68 -21.32
CA ILE A 569 9.38 37.95 -20.63
C ILE A 569 8.56 39.09 -21.25
N GLN A 570 8.22 40.11 -20.45
CA GLN A 570 7.56 41.33 -20.95
C GLN A 570 8.37 42.56 -20.57
N ALA A 571 8.67 43.40 -21.56
CA ALA A 571 9.54 44.56 -21.40
C ALA A 571 8.81 45.83 -21.84
N PHE A 572 8.89 46.89 -21.03
CA PHE A 572 8.23 48.17 -21.30
C PHE A 572 9.16 49.35 -20.92
N GLY A 573 9.00 50.47 -21.62
CA GLY A 573 9.69 51.73 -21.29
C GLY A 573 10.84 52.07 -22.22
N ASN A 574 11.87 52.70 -21.66
CA ASN A 574 12.94 53.26 -22.45
C ASN A 574 14.05 52.23 -22.73
N PHE A 575 13.98 51.57 -23.89
CA PHE A 575 14.96 50.59 -24.35
C PHE A 575 16.32 51.19 -24.78
N SER A 576 16.44 52.51 -24.83
CA SER A 576 17.70 53.20 -25.15
C SER A 576 18.62 53.38 -23.93
N LEU A 577 18.11 53.10 -22.72
CA LEU A 577 18.88 53.17 -21.49
C LEU A 577 20.04 52.17 -21.49
N ASN A 578 21.08 52.52 -20.74
CA ASN A 578 22.24 51.69 -20.51
C ASN A 578 22.44 51.50 -19.01
N ILE A 579 22.59 50.25 -18.57
CA ILE A 579 22.80 49.86 -17.16
C ILE A 579 24.09 50.49 -16.59
N THR A 580 25.03 50.86 -17.45
CA THR A 580 26.30 51.49 -17.04
C THR A 580 26.31 53.01 -17.12
N GLN A 581 25.17 53.66 -17.44
CA GLN A 581 25.06 55.13 -17.42
C GLN A 581 25.23 55.70 -16.02
#